data_AF-A0A6A4WVL4-F1
#
_entry.id   AF-A0A6A4WVL4-F1
#
_cell.length_a   1.000
_cell.length_b   1.000
_cell.length_c   1.000
_cell.angle_alpha   90.00
_cell.angle_beta   90.00
_cell.angle_gamma   90.00
#
_symmetry.space_group_name_H-M   'P 1'
#
loop_
_entity.id
_entity.type
_entity.pdbx_description
1 polymer ?
#
loop_
_entity_poly.entity_id
_entity_poly.type
_entity_poly.pdbx_seq_one_letter_code
_entity_poly.pdbx_strand_id
1 'polypeptide(L)'
;MTFGGDSMMSAAEQSFMADQTHGSGSLALGGGSDEFSEHPDWQARLELDWFPLLIQQKLLEQQPFVQHDWSSFMTVIFERFFSLECPQPRNPRQWYTNMTALIVEKYPHLFGAMTLPQRLAFMRNKLIHKFKNGRFKVQTSMRPKPPAAPLP
;
A
#
# COMPACT_ATOMS: atom_id res chain seq x y z
N MET A 1 -33.28 -23.29 19.83
CA MET A 1 -33.24 -22.26 18.78
C MET A 1 -31.82 -22.24 18.22
N THR A 2 -31.62 -22.84 17.05
CA THR A 2 -30.34 -22.97 16.36
C THR A 2 -30.27 -21.92 15.25
N PHE A 3 -29.32 -20.98 15.33
CA PHE A 3 -29.01 -20.07 14.24
C PHE A 3 -27.84 -20.64 13.43
N GLY A 4 -28.16 -21.26 12.29
CA GLY A 4 -27.21 -21.57 11.24
C GLY A 4 -27.00 -20.33 10.38
N GLY A 5 -25.82 -19.72 10.47
CA GLY A 5 -25.40 -18.64 9.58
C GLY A 5 -24.64 -19.23 8.41
N ASP A 6 -25.33 -19.35 7.28
CA ASP A 6 -24.75 -19.70 5.98
C ASP A 6 -23.85 -18.55 5.51
N SER A 7 -22.54 -18.76 5.58
CA SER A 7 -21.54 -17.79 5.11
C SER A 7 -21.46 -17.88 3.60
N MET A 8 -22.25 -17.06 2.91
CA MET A 8 -22.15 -16.89 1.46
C MET A 8 -20.83 -16.20 1.11
N MET A 9 -19.80 -17.00 0.82
CA MET A 9 -18.58 -16.53 0.17
C MET A 9 -18.94 -15.89 -1.17
N SER A 10 -18.41 -14.68 -1.38
CA SER A 10 -18.66 -13.87 -2.57
C SER A 10 -17.94 -14.49 -3.78
N ALA A 11 -18.65 -14.55 -4.92
CA ALA A 11 -18.18 -15.12 -6.19
C ALA A 11 -16.93 -14.43 -6.80
N ALA A 12 -16.38 -13.41 -6.16
CA ALA A 12 -15.15 -12.74 -6.58
C ALA A 12 -13.86 -13.50 -6.23
N GLU A 13 -13.92 -14.56 -5.42
CA GLU A 13 -12.73 -15.34 -4.99
C GLU A 13 -12.42 -16.58 -5.86
N GLN A 14 -13.31 -16.98 -6.79
CA GLN A 14 -13.10 -18.22 -7.58
C GLN A 14 -12.31 -18.05 -8.88
N SER A 15 -11.99 -16.83 -9.31
CA SER A 15 -11.45 -16.59 -10.67
C SER A 15 -9.93 -16.43 -10.75
N PHE A 16 -9.16 -16.74 -9.70
CA PHE A 16 -7.71 -16.49 -9.68
C PHE A 16 -6.83 -17.75 -9.45
N MET A 17 -7.32 -18.95 -9.78
CA MET A 17 -6.57 -20.21 -9.62
C MET A 17 -6.57 -21.12 -10.85
N ALA A 18 -6.63 -20.56 -12.06
CA ALA A 18 -6.57 -21.35 -13.30
C ALA A 18 -5.61 -20.75 -14.33
N ASP A 19 -4.34 -20.54 -13.93
CA ASP A 19 -3.26 -20.37 -14.92
C ASP A 19 -1.91 -20.77 -14.28
N GLN A 20 -1.75 -22.08 -14.09
CA GLN A 20 -0.46 -22.70 -13.79
C GLN A 20 -0.48 -24.11 -14.36
N THR A 21 -0.12 -24.25 -15.64
CA THR A 21 0.49 -25.46 -16.21
C THR A 21 0.95 -25.21 -17.64
N HIS A 22 2.11 -25.80 -17.97
CA HIS A 22 2.81 -25.84 -19.27
C HIS A 22 3.89 -24.77 -19.53
N GLY A 23 5.03 -24.94 -18.84
CA GLY A 23 6.34 -24.52 -19.34
C GLY A 23 7.20 -25.76 -19.61
N SER A 24 7.31 -26.15 -20.89
CA SER A 24 8.37 -27.04 -21.38
C SER A 24 8.68 -26.63 -22.81
N GLY A 25 9.86 -26.01 -23.03
CA GLY A 25 10.24 -25.50 -24.34
C GLY A 25 11.52 -24.66 -24.31
N SER A 26 12.65 -25.35 -24.48
CA SER A 26 13.89 -24.99 -25.18
C SER A 26 14.29 -23.52 -25.38
N LEU A 27 15.46 -23.20 -24.79
CA LEU A 27 16.64 -22.56 -25.39
C LEU A 27 16.44 -21.75 -26.69
N ALA A 28 16.52 -20.43 -26.57
CA ALA A 28 17.03 -19.55 -27.62
C ALA A 28 17.89 -18.45 -26.99
N LEU A 29 19.19 -18.50 -27.31
CA LEU A 29 20.13 -17.39 -27.18
C LEU A 29 19.66 -16.26 -28.10
N GLY A 30 19.22 -15.16 -27.53
CA GLY A 30 18.91 -13.93 -28.26
C GLY A 30 19.25 -12.75 -27.37
N GLY A 31 20.40 -12.12 -27.66
CA GLY A 31 20.76 -10.84 -27.06
C GLY A 31 19.68 -9.80 -27.34
N GLY A 32 19.06 -9.32 -26.27
CA GLY A 32 18.10 -8.24 -26.28
C GLY A 32 18.39 -7.35 -25.09
N SER A 33 19.06 -6.24 -25.39
CA SER A 33 19.11 -4.98 -24.66
C SER A 33 18.76 -4.99 -23.18
N ASP A 34 19.81 -4.76 -22.38
CA ASP A 34 19.82 -4.32 -20.98
C ASP A 34 19.23 -2.90 -20.84
N GLU A 35 18.00 -2.71 -21.34
CA GLU A 35 17.28 -1.44 -21.32
C GLU A 35 15.96 -1.62 -20.58
N PHE A 36 15.74 -0.80 -19.55
CA PHE A 36 14.55 -0.73 -18.71
C PHE A 36 14.33 -1.85 -17.70
N SER A 37 15.16 -1.85 -16.66
CA SER A 37 14.57 -1.92 -15.32
C SER A 37 15.21 -0.86 -14.44
N GLU A 38 14.94 0.41 -14.80
CA GLU A 38 14.98 1.52 -13.85
C GLU A 38 13.97 1.18 -12.75
N HIS A 39 14.38 0.33 -11.80
CA HIS A 39 13.74 0.25 -10.51
C HIS A 39 13.80 1.67 -9.97
N PRO A 40 12.67 2.39 -9.94
CA PRO A 40 12.81 3.80 -9.68
C PRO A 40 13.25 3.92 -8.22
N ASP A 41 14.28 4.71 -7.98
CA ASP A 41 15.03 4.88 -6.71
C ASP A 41 14.15 5.21 -5.49
N TRP A 42 12.84 5.35 -5.68
CA TRP A 42 11.86 5.49 -4.62
C TRP A 42 11.91 4.34 -3.59
N GLN A 43 12.44 3.16 -3.95
CA GLN A 43 12.66 2.06 -2.99
C GLN A 43 13.74 2.39 -1.94
N ALA A 44 14.73 3.23 -2.28
CA ALA A 44 15.80 3.61 -1.36
C ALA A 44 15.39 4.72 -0.37
N ARG A 45 14.29 5.44 -0.65
CA ARG A 45 14.05 6.77 -0.07
C ARG A 45 13.08 6.83 1.11
N LEU A 46 12.80 5.75 1.84
CA LEU A 46 12.12 5.92 3.14
C LEU A 46 13.05 6.62 4.14
N GLU A 47 13.28 7.91 3.96
CA GLU A 47 14.18 8.75 4.74
C GLU A 47 13.49 9.12 6.06
N LEU A 48 14.27 9.12 7.14
CA LEU A 48 13.76 9.31 8.49
C LEU A 48 13.19 10.74 8.68
N ASP A 49 13.83 11.72 8.05
CA ASP A 49 13.48 13.15 8.10
C ASP A 49 12.09 13.45 7.51
N TRP A 50 11.50 12.54 6.74
CA TRP A 50 10.15 12.69 6.22
C TRP A 50 9.09 12.64 7.33
N PHE A 51 9.38 11.95 8.42
CA PHE A 51 8.41 11.67 9.47
C PHE A 51 8.40 12.77 10.54
N PRO A 52 7.27 12.98 11.26
CA PRO A 52 7.26 13.83 12.44
C PRO A 52 8.25 13.34 13.51
N LEU A 53 8.81 14.26 14.31
CA LEU A 53 9.82 13.95 15.34
C LEU A 53 9.43 12.78 16.25
N LEU A 54 8.17 12.68 16.68
CA LEU A 54 7.69 11.58 17.53
C LEU A 54 7.76 10.21 16.83
N ILE A 55 7.49 10.16 15.53
CA ILE A 55 7.58 8.94 14.73
C ILE A 55 9.05 8.60 14.49
N GLN A 56 9.89 9.60 14.20
CA GLN A 56 11.33 9.42 14.06
C GLN A 56 11.94 8.82 15.32
N GLN A 57 11.60 9.38 16.49
CA GLN A 57 12.07 8.90 17.78
C GLN A 57 11.70 7.43 17.99
N LYS A 58 10.45 7.04 17.72
CA LYS A 58 10.02 5.64 17.85
C LYS A 58 10.74 4.70 16.88
N LEU A 59 11.01 5.14 15.64
CA LEU A 59 11.77 4.38 14.66
C LEU A 59 13.23 4.18 15.11
N LEU A 60 13.85 5.21 15.69
CA LEU A 60 15.21 5.17 16.23
C LEU A 60 15.32 4.32 17.49
N GLU A 61 14.36 4.44 18.39
CA GLU A 61 14.27 3.67 19.64
C GLU A 61 13.72 2.25 19.42
N GLN A 62 13.40 1.89 18.18
CA GLN A 62 12.87 0.60 17.77
C GLN A 62 11.59 0.19 18.54
N GLN A 63 10.75 1.17 18.87
CA GLN A 63 9.52 0.92 19.61
C GLN A 63 8.40 0.42 18.69
N PRO A 64 7.53 -0.48 19.16
CA PRO A 64 6.36 -0.89 18.41
C PRO A 64 5.38 0.28 18.25
N PHE A 65 4.69 0.33 17.11
CA PHE A 65 3.69 1.36 16.85
C PHE A 65 2.34 1.03 17.47
N VAL A 66 1.73 2.04 18.08
CA VAL A 66 0.31 2.02 18.48
C VAL A 66 -0.57 2.60 17.37
N GLN A 67 -1.89 2.47 17.52
CA GLN A 67 -2.87 2.83 16.47
C GLN A 67 -2.67 4.24 15.88
N HIS A 68 -2.38 5.24 16.71
CA HIS A 68 -2.18 6.62 16.27
C HIS A 68 -0.90 6.81 15.44
N ASP A 69 0.17 6.08 15.79
CA ASP A 69 1.46 6.17 15.08
C ASP A 69 1.30 5.71 13.62
N TRP A 70 0.57 4.61 13.42
CA TRP A 70 0.27 4.09 12.09
C TRP A 70 -0.46 5.11 11.22
N SER A 71 -1.40 5.89 11.78
CA SER A 71 -2.11 6.91 11.01
C SER A 71 -1.17 8.00 10.50
N SER A 72 -0.29 8.48 11.38
CA SER A 72 0.69 9.53 11.07
C SER A 72 1.72 9.02 10.05
N PHE A 73 2.28 7.84 10.29
CA PHE A 73 3.24 7.19 9.41
C PHE A 73 2.68 6.96 7.99
N MET A 74 1.46 6.41 7.88
CA MET A 74 0.83 6.20 6.57
C MET A 74 0.46 7.50 5.87
N THR A 75 0.21 8.58 6.61
CA THR A 75 -0.09 9.90 6.02
C THR A 75 1.13 10.46 5.33
N VAL A 76 2.30 10.43 6.00
CA VAL A 76 3.56 10.88 5.41
C VAL A 76 3.92 10.07 4.17
N ILE A 77 3.84 8.73 4.24
CA ILE A 77 4.10 7.87 3.08
C ILE A 77 3.14 8.22 1.95
N PHE A 78 1.85 8.36 2.24
CA PHE A 78 0.89 8.73 1.21
C PHE A 78 1.21 10.10 0.58
N GLU A 79 1.49 11.12 1.39
CA GLU A 79 1.79 12.47 0.90
C GLU A 79 3.09 12.51 0.09
N ARG A 80 4.17 11.88 0.55
CA ARG A 80 5.45 11.89 -0.16
C ARG A 80 5.37 11.21 -1.51
N PHE A 81 4.74 10.04 -1.58
CA PHE A 81 4.67 9.27 -2.82
C PHE A 81 3.55 9.75 -3.76
N PHE A 82 2.50 10.40 -3.26
CA PHE A 82 1.36 10.83 -4.08
C PHE A 82 1.35 12.33 -4.40
N SER A 83 1.92 13.19 -3.54
CA SER A 83 1.95 14.65 -3.75
C SER A 83 3.11 15.09 -4.63
N LEU A 84 4.26 14.40 -4.57
CA LEU A 84 5.52 14.91 -5.14
C LEU A 84 5.96 14.21 -6.42
N GLU A 85 5.72 12.90 -6.59
CA GLU A 85 6.48 12.14 -7.60
C GLU A 85 5.68 11.20 -8.53
N CYS A 86 4.39 10.92 -8.30
CA CYS A 86 3.70 9.95 -9.15
C CYS A 86 2.18 10.16 -9.27
N PRO A 87 1.67 10.67 -10.42
CA PRO A 87 0.25 10.62 -10.74
C PRO A 87 -0.14 9.17 -11.05
N GLN A 88 -0.41 8.41 -9.99
CA GLN A 88 -0.78 7.00 -9.97
C GLN A 88 0.30 6.00 -10.42
N PRO A 89 0.69 5.03 -9.58
CA PRO A 89 1.52 3.93 -10.04
C PRO A 89 0.80 3.18 -11.16
N ARG A 90 1.45 3.01 -12.32
CA ARG A 90 0.92 2.23 -13.47
C ARG A 90 0.44 0.84 -13.04
N ASN A 91 1.09 0.27 -12.02
CA ASN A 91 0.70 -0.99 -11.41
C ASN A 91 0.54 -0.83 -9.88
N PRO A 92 -0.66 -0.47 -9.39
CA PRO A 92 -0.88 -0.24 -7.96
C PRO A 92 -0.66 -1.52 -7.14
N ARG A 93 -0.92 -2.70 -7.71
CA ARG A 93 -0.73 -3.98 -7.03
C ARG A 93 0.75 -4.22 -6.71
N GLN A 94 1.63 -4.06 -7.69
CA GLN A 94 3.07 -4.19 -7.49
C GLN A 94 3.60 -3.12 -6.53
N TRP A 95 3.12 -1.88 -6.65
CA TRP A 95 3.50 -0.80 -5.74
C TRP A 95 3.19 -1.16 -4.28
N TYR A 96 1.98 -1.64 -3.97
CA TYR A 96 1.63 -2.06 -2.61
C TYR A 96 2.52 -3.20 -2.10
N THR A 97 2.81 -4.19 -2.94
CA THR A 97 3.67 -5.32 -2.57
C THR A 97 5.08 -4.85 -2.24
N ASN A 98 5.68 -4.04 -3.11
CA ASN A 98 7.04 -3.55 -2.96
C ASN A 98 7.17 -2.62 -1.74
N MET A 99 6.23 -1.69 -1.57
CA MET A 99 6.22 -0.79 -0.41
C MET A 99 6.00 -1.55 0.90
N THR A 100 5.16 -2.58 0.89
CA THR A 100 4.95 -3.46 2.04
C THR A 100 6.23 -4.20 2.42
N ALA A 101 6.89 -4.83 1.45
CA ALA A 101 8.15 -5.53 1.68
C ALA A 101 9.20 -4.58 2.26
N LEU A 102 9.36 -3.40 1.65
CA LEU A 102 10.32 -2.38 2.09
C LEU A 102 10.10 -1.96 3.55
N ILE A 103 8.86 -1.65 3.95
CA ILE A 103 8.56 -1.21 5.32
C ILE A 103 8.80 -2.34 6.32
N VAL A 104 8.41 -3.56 5.97
CA VAL A 104 8.57 -4.73 6.85
C VAL A 104 10.04 -5.11 7.03
N GLU A 105 10.84 -4.98 5.98
CA GLU A 105 12.28 -5.24 5.99
C GLU A 105 13.03 -4.15 6.76
N LYS A 106 12.72 -2.87 6.50
CA LYS A 106 13.42 -1.72 7.10
C LYS A 106 13.05 -1.51 8.56
N TYR A 107 11.78 -1.75 8.93
CA TYR A 107 11.26 -1.47 10.27
C TYR A 107 10.46 -2.65 10.85
N PRO A 108 11.10 -3.81 11.06
CA PRO A 108 10.42 -5.02 11.54
C PRO A 108 9.88 -4.88 12.97
N HIS A 109 10.50 -4.02 13.79
CA HIS A 109 10.14 -3.79 15.19
C HIS A 109 8.76 -3.11 15.36
N LEU A 110 8.30 -2.37 14.35
CA LEU A 110 7.02 -1.63 14.40
C LEU A 110 5.82 -2.54 14.66
N PHE A 111 5.91 -3.79 14.24
CA PHE A 111 4.81 -4.75 14.26
C PHE A 111 4.74 -5.59 15.54
N GLY A 112 5.64 -5.36 16.51
CA GLY A 112 5.67 -6.11 17.76
C GLY A 112 5.81 -7.62 17.54
N ALA A 113 4.93 -8.41 18.17
CA ALA A 113 4.97 -9.87 18.16
C ALA A 113 4.38 -10.53 16.89
N MET A 114 4.02 -9.76 15.85
CA MET A 114 3.44 -10.33 14.62
C MET A 114 4.46 -11.19 13.87
N THR A 115 3.98 -12.27 13.23
CA THR A 115 4.79 -13.10 12.30
C THR A 115 4.97 -12.41 10.96
N LEU A 116 5.98 -12.77 10.17
CA LEU A 116 6.23 -12.15 8.86
C LEU A 116 4.99 -12.15 7.93
N PRO A 117 4.24 -13.26 7.75
CA PRO A 117 3.02 -13.24 6.95
C PRO A 117 1.97 -12.25 7.47
N GLN A 118 1.83 -12.13 8.80
CA GLN A 118 0.91 -11.17 9.42
C GLN A 118 1.35 -9.73 9.17
N ARG A 119 2.66 -9.44 9.26
CA ARG A 119 3.22 -8.11 8.97
C ARG A 119 2.94 -7.68 7.54
N LEU A 120 3.22 -8.56 6.58
CA LEU A 120 2.96 -8.32 5.16
C LEU A 120 1.47 -8.06 4.90
N ALA A 121 0.59 -8.92 5.43
CA ALA A 121 -0.86 -8.75 5.26
C ALA A 121 -1.38 -7.46 5.90
N PHE A 122 -0.97 -7.17 7.14
CA PHE A 122 -1.36 -5.96 7.87
C PHE A 122 -0.93 -4.69 7.12
N MET A 123 0.34 -4.62 6.74
CA MET A 123 0.94 -3.46 6.08
C MET A 123 0.30 -3.22 4.70
N ARG A 124 0.10 -4.29 3.91
CA ARG A 124 -0.59 -4.22 2.63
C ARG A 124 -2.02 -3.70 2.76
N ASN A 125 -2.77 -4.19 3.75
CA ASN A 125 -4.14 -3.75 4.01
C ASN A 125 -4.19 -2.28 4.45
N LYS A 126 -3.23 -1.84 5.30
CA LYS A 126 -3.10 -0.42 5.70
C LYS A 126 -2.86 0.49 4.50
N LEU A 127 -1.94 0.12 3.60
CA LEU A 127 -1.69 0.89 2.37
C LEU A 127 -2.94 0.95 1.50
N ILE A 128 -3.53 -0.20 1.17
CA ILE A 128 -4.73 -0.24 0.31
C ILE A 128 -5.85 0.63 0.90
N HIS A 129 -6.08 0.54 2.20
CA HIS A 129 -7.13 1.32 2.87
C HIS A 129 -6.83 2.83 2.86
N LYS A 130 -5.59 3.23 3.16
CA LYS A 130 -5.17 4.64 3.13
C LYS A 130 -5.32 5.22 1.73
N PHE A 131 -4.91 4.49 0.70
CA PHE A 131 -4.99 4.93 -0.70
C PHE A 131 -6.43 4.98 -1.22
N LYS A 132 -7.26 3.99 -0.90
CA LYS A 132 -8.70 4.03 -1.23
C LYS A 132 -9.35 5.27 -0.62
N ASN A 133 -9.12 5.55 0.66
CA ASN A 133 -9.73 6.70 1.34
C ASN A 133 -9.14 8.04 0.93
N GLY A 134 -7.85 8.09 0.58
CA GLY A 134 -7.19 9.29 0.04
C GLY A 134 -7.79 9.71 -1.30
N ARG A 135 -8.09 8.75 -2.18
CA ARG A 135 -8.73 9.00 -3.49
C ARG A 135 -10.11 9.65 -3.37
N PHE A 136 -10.91 9.26 -2.39
CA PHE A 136 -12.25 9.84 -2.20
C PHE A 136 -12.20 11.31 -1.76
N LYS A 137 -11.23 11.71 -0.93
CA LYS A 137 -11.12 13.09 -0.42
C LYS A 137 -10.76 14.11 -1.51
N VAL A 138 -9.94 13.72 -2.48
CA VAL A 138 -9.58 14.60 -3.61
C VAL A 138 -10.76 14.79 -4.56
N GLN A 139 -11.55 13.73 -4.80
CA GLN A 139 -12.73 13.83 -5.69
C GLN A 139 -13.89 14.61 -5.08
N THR A 140 -14.13 14.52 -3.77
CA THR A 140 -15.24 15.25 -3.14
C THR A 140 -14.97 16.75 -2.99
N SER A 141 -13.71 17.18 -2.93
CA SER A 141 -13.35 18.61 -2.87
C SER A 141 -13.61 19.37 -4.18
N MET A 142 -13.88 18.67 -5.29
CA MET A 142 -14.17 19.28 -6.59
C MET A 142 -15.67 19.37 -6.90
N ARG A 143 -16.55 18.97 -5.98
CA ARG A 143 -17.99 19.21 -6.19
C ARG A 143 -18.26 20.70 -5.96
N PRO A 144 -18.65 21.47 -7.00
CA PRO A 144 -18.98 22.87 -6.82
C PRO A 144 -20.12 22.97 -5.80
N LYS A 145 -19.93 23.84 -4.80
CA LYS A 145 -20.97 24.20 -3.85
C LYS A 145 -22.19 24.65 -4.67
N PRO A 146 -23.37 24.02 -4.51
CA PRO A 146 -24.55 24.46 -5.24
C PRO A 146 -24.80 25.94 -4.89
N PRO A 147 -25.13 26.79 -5.88
CA PRO A 147 -25.39 28.19 -5.63
C PRO A 147 -26.48 28.30 -4.57
N ALA A 148 -26.23 29.14 -3.57
CA ALA A 148 -27.21 29.40 -2.51
C ALA A 148 -28.51 29.88 -3.17
N ALA A 149 -29.61 29.16 -2.92
CA ALA A 149 -30.92 29.60 -3.39
C ALA A 149 -31.23 30.97 -2.76
N PRO A 150 -31.74 31.95 -3.53
CA PRO A 150 -32.17 33.22 -2.96
C PRO A 150 -33.30 32.95 -1.95
N LEU A 151 -33.12 33.48 -0.74
CA LEU A 151 -34.14 33.44 0.30
C LEU A 151 -35.33 34.33 -0.12
N PRO A 152 -36.58 33.92 0.16
CA PRO A 152 -37.78 34.70 -0.14
C PRO A 152 -37.90 35.97 0.71
#